data_AF-A0A353EFL9-F1
#
_entry.id   AF-A0A353EFL9-F1
#
_cell.length_a   1.000
_cell.length_b   1.000
_cell.length_c   1.000
_cell.angle_alpha   90.00
_cell.angle_beta   90.00
_cell.angle_gamma   90.00
#
_symmetry.space_group_name_H-M   'P 1'
#
loop_
_entity.id
_entity.type
_entity.pdbx_description
1 polymer ?
#
loop_
_entity_poly.entity_id
_entity_poly.type
_entity_poly.pdbx_seq_one_letter_code
_entity_poly.pdbx_strand_id
1 'polypeptide(L)' 'MYVLSIVTAIFLPLSFLTGVFGMNVAGLPGIENPGSFMLLCSCMIIISIILLGLMKKYRWL' A
#
# COMPACT_ATOMS: atom_id res chain seq x y z
N MET A 1 15.82 -6.45 -15.41
CA MET A 1 14.56 -5.71 -15.68
C MET A 1 13.42 -6.12 -14.77
N TYR A 2 13.17 -7.42 -14.53
CA TYR A 2 12.07 -7.88 -13.66
C TYR A 2 12.10 -7.32 -12.23
N VAL A 3 13.26 -7.32 -11.55
CA VAL A 3 13.36 -6.84 -10.15
C VAL A 3 12.89 -5.39 -9.99
N LEU A 4 13.28 -4.49 -10.90
CA LEU A 4 12.87 -3.09 -10.84
C LEU A 4 11.36 -2.93 -11.08
N SER A 5 10.78 -3.68 -12.02
CA SER A 5 9.33 -3.69 -12.25
C SER A 5 8.56 -4.23 -11.04
N ILE A 6 9.09 -5.27 -10.39
CA ILE A 6 8.51 -5.86 -9.18
C ILE A 6 8.48 -4.85 -8.04
N VAL A 7 9.60 -4.17 -7.80
CA VAL A 7 9.69 -3.11 -6.79
C VAL A 7 8.71 -1.99 -7.10
N THR A 8 8.67 -1.50 -8.33
CA THR A 8 7.77 -0.40 -8.72
C THR A 8 6.29 -0.76 -8.54
N ALA A 9 5.88 -1.97 -8.91
CA ALA A 9 4.51 -2.45 -8.76
C ALA A 9 4.04 -2.49 -7.29
N ILE A 10 4.94 -2.80 -6.36
CA ILE A 10 4.66 -2.83 -4.92
C ILE A 10 4.69 -1.41 -4.34
N PHE A 11 5.71 -0.62 -4.66
CA PHE A 11 5.90 0.71 -4.06
C PHE A 11 4.93 1.77 -4.58
N LEU A 12 4.44 1.67 -5.82
CA LEU A 12 3.50 2.64 -6.39
C LEU A 12 2.22 2.80 -5.55
N PRO A 13 1.43 1.74 -5.26
CA PRO A 13 0.21 1.88 -4.46
C PRO A 13 0.49 2.24 -3.00
N LEU A 14 1.59 1.74 -2.42
CA LEU A 14 1.99 2.07 -1.05
C LEU A 14 2.36 3.55 -0.92
N SER A 15 3.15 4.08 -1.88
CA SER A 15 3.58 5.48 -1.90
C SER A 15 2.42 6.43 -2.16
N PHE A 16 1.44 6.00 -2.97
CA PHE A 16 0.21 6.76 -3.16
C PHE A 16 -0.59 6.85 -1.85
N LEU A 17 -0.77 5.72 -1.15
CA LEU A 17 -1.52 5.69 0.10
C LEU A 17 -0.83 6.53 1.20
N THR A 18 0.47 6.36 1.39
CA THR A 18 1.22 7.17 2.36
C THR A 18 1.29 8.64 1.98
N GLY A 19 1.33 8.95 0.68
CA GLY A 19 1.24 10.32 0.17
C GLY A 19 -0.08 10.99 0.52
N VAL A 20 -1.21 10.35 0.20
CA VAL A 20 -2.56 10.88 0.49
C VAL A 20 -2.78 11.08 1.98
N PHE A 21 -2.35 10.13 2.82
CA PHE A 21 -2.48 10.24 4.28
C PHE A 21 -1.42 11.13 4.94
N GLY A 22 -0.29 11.38 4.28
CA GLY A 22 0.76 12.29 4.73
C GLY A 22 0.53 13.74 4.30
N MET A 23 -0.32 13.97 3.30
CA MET A 23 -0.80 15.32 3.00
C MET A 23 -1.57 15.82 4.22
N ASN A 24 -1.27 17.05 4.65
CA ASN A 24 -1.92 17.73 5.79
C ASN A 24 -3.38 18.14 5.43
N VAL A 25 -4.16 17.19 4.90
CA VAL A 25 -5.55 17.38 4.49
C VAL A 25 -6.40 17.29 5.76
N ALA A 26 -6.95 18.43 6.17
CA ALA A 26 -7.93 18.47 7.25
C ALA A 26 -9.14 17.61 6.84
N GLY A 27 -9.53 16.66 7.71
CA GLY A 27 -10.70 15.81 7.49
C GLY A 27 -10.44 14.45 6.83
N LEU A 28 -9.21 13.92 6.87
CA LEU A 28 -8.99 12.51 6.50
C LEU A 28 -9.93 11.59 7.30
N PRO A 29 -10.71 10.72 6.62
CA PRO A 29 -11.60 9.79 7.28
C PRO A 29 -10.77 8.83 8.14
N GLY A 30 -10.98 8.87 9.45
CA GLY A 30 -10.30 8.01 10.42
C GLY A 30 -9.36 8.72 11.41
N ILE A 31 -9.03 10.01 11.25
CA ILE A 31 -8.15 10.70 12.22
C ILE A 31 -8.74 10.67 13.65
N GLU A 32 -10.07 10.65 13.76
CA GLU A 32 -10.81 10.68 15.02
C GLU A 32 -10.76 9.37 15.80
N ASN A 33 -10.43 8.26 15.13
CA ASN A 33 -10.43 6.94 15.74
C ASN A 33 -8.98 6.44 15.94
N PRO A 34 -8.56 6.12 17.17
CA PRO A 34 -7.20 5.65 17.45
C PRO A 34 -6.82 4.38 16.67
N GLY A 35 -7.79 3.62 16.16
CA GLY A 35 -7.55 2.43 15.35
C GLY A 35 -7.22 2.68 13.86
N SER A 36 -7.45 3.89 13.34
CA SER A 36 -7.36 4.11 11.88
C SER A 36 -5.96 4.02 11.33
N PHE A 37 -4.94 4.42 12.11
CA PHE A 37 -3.55 4.21 11.73
C PHE A 37 -3.21 2.72 11.59
N MET A 38 -3.69 1.90 12.53
CA MET A 38 -3.46 0.46 12.51
C MET A 38 -4.21 -0.21 11.35
N LEU A 39 -5.45 0.23 11.07
CA LEU A 39 -6.22 -0.22 9.92
C LEU A 39 -5.52 0.12 8.60
N LEU A 40 -4.91 1.30 8.50
CA LEU A 40 -4.17 1.72 7.33
C LEU A 40 -2.91 0.88 7.09
N CYS A 41 -2.13 0.66 8.14
CA CYS A 41 -0.98 -0.25 8.11
C CYS A 41 -1.41 -1.67 7.71
N SER A 42 -2.49 -2.19 8.27
CA SER A 42 -3.04 -3.50 7.87
C SER A 42 -3.45 -3.52 6.41
N CYS A 43 -4.11 -2.48 5.89
CA CYS A 43 -4.45 -2.35 4.47
C CYS A 43 -3.20 -2.36 3.58
N MET A 44 -2.14 -1.63 3.94
CA MET A 44 -0.87 -1.62 3.19
C MET A 44 -0.22 -3.02 3.13
N ILE A 45 -0.24 -3.75 4.25
CA ILE A 45 0.26 -5.12 4.31
C ILE A 45 -0.57 -6.04 3.42
N ILE A 46 -1.91 -5.95 3.49
CA ILE A 46 -2.82 -6.75 2.66
C ILE A 46 -2.57 -6.48 1.17
N ILE A 47 -2.45 -5.21 0.76
CA ILE A 47 -2.16 -4.82 -0.63
C ILE A 47 -0.82 -5.42 -1.08
N SER A 48 0.22 -5.35 -0.24
CA SER A 48 1.52 -5.95 -0.55
C SER A 48 1.44 -7.46 -0.73
N ILE A 49 0.74 -8.17 0.15
CA ILE A 49 0.56 -9.63 0.06
C ILE A 49 -0.24 -10.00 -1.20
N ILE A 50 -1.30 -9.26 -1.52
CA ILE A 50 -2.11 -9.49 -2.74
C ILE A 50 -1.24 -9.32 -3.98
N LEU A 51 -0.46 -8.24 -4.06
CA LEU A 51 0.44 -7.99 -5.19
C LEU A 51 1.48 -9.11 -5.32
N LEU A 52 2.14 -9.50 -4.23
CA LEU A 52 3.08 -10.63 -4.24
C LEU A 52 2.42 -11.94 -4.68
N GLY A 53 1.20 -12.22 -4.22
CA GLY A 53 0.43 -13.40 -4.60
C GLY A 53 0.03 -13.40 -6.09
N LEU A 54 -0.41 -12.25 -6.62
CA LEU A 54 -0.71 -12.08 -8.03
C LEU A 54 0.54 -12.28 -8.88
N MET A 55 1.66 -11.67 -8.49
CA MET A 55 2.92 -11.78 -9.23
C MET A 55 3.45 -13.20 -9.28
N LYS A 56 3.34 -13.95 -8.18
CA LYS A 56 3.63 -15.39 -8.13
C LYS A 56 2.69 -16.20 -9.02
N LYS A 57 1.38 -15.88 -9.03
CA LYS A 57 0.39 -16.56 -9.89
C LYS A 57 0.67 -16.35 -11.38
N TYR A 58 1.07 -15.14 -11.77
CA TYR A 58 1.38 -14.81 -13.16
C TYR A 58 2.79 -15.22 -13.61
N ARG A 59 3.56 -15.95 -12.77
CA ARG A 59 4.94 -16.40 -13.05
C ARG A 59 5.93 -15.27 -13.37
N TRP A 60 5.64 -14.05 -12.89
CA TRP A 60 6.60 -12.94 -12.92
C TRP A 60 7.68 -13.08 -11.84
N LEU A 61 7.43 -13.96 -10.87
CA LEU A 61 8.29 -14.49 -9.82
C LEU A 61 8.23 -16.01 -9.89
#